data_AF-A0A928PEG3-F1
#
_entry.id   AF-A0A928PEG3-F1
#
_cell.length_a   1.000
_cell.length_b   1.000
_cell.length_c   1.000
_cell.angle_alpha   90.00
_cell.angle_beta   90.00
_cell.angle_gamma   90.00
#
_symmetry.space_group_name_H-M   'P 1'
#
loop_
_entity.id
_entity.type
_entity.pdbx_description
1 polymer ?
#
loop_
_entity_poly.entity_id
_entity_poly.type
_entity_poly.pdbx_seq_one_letter_code
_entity_poly.pdbx_strand_id
1 'polypeptide(L)'
;MKYSVKFSCGHTETKELFGKVSERERRIAWWEQNGICTNCYLDQKAIENAIGHHEVEMFYGDYKRDYAKCKTKPGSYNGDTKTIIVFVPDEAPVC
;
A
#
# COMPACT_ATOMS: atom_id res chain seq x y z
N MET A 1 -17.56 9.56 15.94
CA MET A 1 -16.88 9.42 17.26
C MET A 1 -15.63 8.60 17.05
N LYS A 2 -14.50 9.02 17.64
CA LYS A 2 -13.22 8.33 17.50
C LYS A 2 -13.13 7.17 18.48
N TYR A 3 -12.74 6.01 18.00
CA TYR A 3 -12.55 4.79 18.78
C TYR A 3 -11.11 4.33 18.66
N SER A 4 -10.54 3.92 19.79
CA SER A 4 -9.26 3.21 19.83
C SER A 4 -9.56 1.74 19.55
N VAL A 5 -9.18 1.26 18.37
CA VAL A 5 -9.47 -0.11 17.91
C VAL A 5 -8.19 -0.90 17.90
N LYS A 6 -8.17 -2.03 18.61
CA LYS A 6 -7.07 -3.00 18.54
C LYS A 6 -7.31 -3.92 17.34
N PHE A 7 -6.27 -4.16 16.56
CA PHE A 7 -6.28 -5.05 15.40
C PHE A 7 -5.69 -6.41 15.77
N SER A 8 -5.97 -7.44 14.97
CA SER A 8 -5.45 -8.79 15.20
C SER A 8 -3.93 -8.86 15.14
N CYS A 9 -3.30 -7.95 14.39
CA CYS A 9 -1.85 -7.77 14.35
C CYS A 9 -1.25 -7.20 15.65
N GLY A 10 -2.06 -6.91 16.67
CA GLY A 10 -1.63 -6.40 17.98
C GLY A 10 -1.52 -4.88 18.07
N HIS A 11 -1.62 -4.17 16.95
CA HIS A 11 -1.55 -2.71 16.88
C HIS A 11 -2.90 -2.06 17.19
N THR A 12 -2.86 -0.85 17.75
CA THR A 12 -4.05 -0.05 18.04
C THR A 12 -4.07 1.18 17.17
N GLU A 13 -5.19 1.45 16.49
CA GLU A 13 -5.38 2.67 15.70
C GLU A 13 -6.63 3.42 16.11
N THR A 14 -6.58 4.74 15.98
CA THR A 14 -7.77 5.57 16.14
C THR A 14 -8.57 5.55 14.85
N LYS A 15 -9.74 4.92 14.86
CA LYS A 15 -10.69 4.93 13.74
C LYS A 15 -11.90 5.76 14.09
N GLU A 16 -12.32 6.61 13.16
CA GLU A 16 -13.58 7.33 13.31
C GLU A 16 -14.72 6.47 12.79
N LEU A 17 -15.64 6.11 13.69
CA LEU A 17 -16.78 5.25 13.37
C LEU A 17 -18.08 6.05 13.41
N PHE A 18 -18.85 5.92 12.35
CA PHE A 18 -20.18 6.47 12.16
C PHE A 18 -21.21 5.34 12.12
N GLY A 19 -22.47 5.64 12.43
CA GLY A 19 -23.56 4.68 12.46
C GLY A 19 -24.01 4.28 13.87
N LYS A 20 -24.82 3.23 13.95
CA LYS A 20 -25.43 2.76 15.20
C LYS A 20 -24.37 2.13 16.11
N VAL A 21 -24.60 2.17 17.43
CA VAL A 21 -23.68 1.60 18.43
C VAL A 21 -23.35 0.14 18.11
N SER A 22 -24.37 -0.67 17.82
CA SER A 22 -24.22 -2.10 17.51
C SER A 22 -23.36 -2.39 16.28
N GLU A 23 -23.44 -1.55 15.23
CA GLU A 23 -22.60 -1.69 14.04
C GLU A 23 -21.14 -1.35 14.32
N ARG A 24 -20.91 -0.36 15.19
CA ARG A 24 -19.57 0.05 15.62
C ARG A 24 -18.90 -1.06 16.43
N GLU A 25 -19.60 -1.61 17.41
CA GLU A 25 -19.11 -2.73 18.23
C GLU A 25 -18.80 -3.96 17.37
N ARG A 26 -19.68 -4.30 16.43
CA ARG A 26 -19.44 -5.41 15.49
C ARG A 26 -18.20 -5.17 14.61
N ARG A 27 -17.99 -3.95 14.12
CA ARG A 27 -16.77 -3.58 13.35
C ARG A 27 -15.51 -3.69 14.22
N ILE A 28 -15.55 -3.21 15.45
CA ILE A 28 -14.43 -3.29 16.40
C ILE A 28 -14.07 -4.75 16.67
N ALA A 29 -15.05 -5.59 17.02
CA ALA A 29 -14.83 -7.01 17.27
C ALA A 29 -14.27 -7.75 16.03
N TRP A 30 -14.73 -7.39 14.83
CA TRP A 30 -14.18 -7.97 13.60
C TRP A 30 -12.72 -7.56 13.37
N TRP A 31 -12.38 -6.30 13.60
CA TRP A 31 -11.00 -5.84 13.48
C TRP A 31 -10.06 -6.44 14.52
N GLU A 32 -10.52 -6.63 15.75
CA GLU A 32 -9.76 -7.30 16.81
C GLU A 32 -9.41 -8.75 16.46
N GLN A 33 -10.32 -9.46 15.80
CA GLN A 33 -10.12 -10.88 15.46
C GLN A 33 -9.42 -11.08 14.11
N ASN A 34 -9.78 -10.29 13.09
CA ASN A 34 -9.38 -10.54 11.69
C ASN A 34 -8.73 -9.34 11.01
N GLY A 35 -8.89 -8.13 11.54
CA GLY A 35 -8.41 -6.92 10.89
C GLY A 35 -6.90 -6.75 11.03
N ILE A 36 -6.25 -6.38 9.93
CA ILE A 36 -4.90 -5.83 9.96
C ILE A 36 -4.96 -4.31 10.08
N CYS A 37 -4.02 -3.73 10.82
CA CYS A 37 -3.91 -2.28 10.91
C CYS A 37 -3.38 -1.69 9.59
N THR A 38 -3.51 -0.37 9.45
CA THR A 38 -3.06 0.38 8.28
C THR A 38 -1.56 0.20 8.05
N ASN A 39 -0.76 0.22 9.12
CA ASN A 39 0.69 0.03 9.00
C ASN A 39 1.05 -1.35 8.46
N CYS A 40 0.51 -2.43 9.05
CA CYS A 40 0.77 -3.79 8.57
C CYS A 40 0.29 -4.01 7.14
N TYR A 41 -0.81 -3.37 6.74
CA TYR A 41 -1.27 -3.40 5.35
C TYR A 41 -0.30 -2.72 4.38
N LEU A 42 0.26 -1.57 4.77
CA LEU A 42 1.26 -0.87 3.97
C LEU A 42 2.56 -1.69 3.87
N ASP A 43 3.00 -2.30 4.97
CA ASP A 43 4.18 -3.17 5.00
C ASP A 43 3.99 -4.40 4.12
N GLN A 44 2.83 -5.07 4.21
CA GLN A 44 2.50 -6.19 3.33
C GLN A 44 2.50 -5.78 1.86
N LYS A 45 1.95 -4.62 1.53
CA LYS A 45 2.00 -4.09 0.15
C LYS A 45 3.41 -3.75 -0.29
N ALA A 46 4.25 -3.21 0.59
CA ALA A 46 5.64 -2.92 0.27
C ALA A 46 6.40 -4.22 0.01
N ILE A 47 6.18 -5.24 0.84
CA ILE A 47 6.73 -6.58 0.66
C ILE A 47 6.21 -7.22 -0.64
N GLU A 48 4.90 -7.19 -0.92
CA GLU A 48 4.31 -7.72 -2.16
C GLU A 48 4.86 -7.01 -3.39
N ASN A 49 5.03 -5.68 -3.35
CA ASN A 49 5.64 -4.93 -4.45
C ASN A 49 7.16 -5.19 -4.57
N ALA A 50 7.83 -5.70 -3.54
CA ALA A 50 9.24 -6.08 -3.59
C ALA A 50 9.47 -7.56 -3.91
N ILE A 51 8.49 -8.43 -3.62
CA ILE A 51 8.52 -9.85 -3.94
C ILE A 51 8.12 -10.01 -5.40
N GLY A 52 9.10 -10.32 -6.25
CA GLY A 52 8.90 -10.56 -7.68
C GLY A 52 8.95 -9.30 -8.55
N HIS A 53 9.20 -8.12 -7.97
CA HIS A 53 9.56 -6.93 -8.71
C HIS A 53 10.78 -6.25 -8.09
N HIS A 54 11.72 -5.81 -8.92
CA HIS A 54 12.85 -4.98 -8.53
C HIS A 54 12.57 -3.50 -8.80
N GLU A 55 13.10 -2.63 -7.94
CA GLU A 55 13.03 -1.17 -8.12
C GLU A 55 14.07 -0.72 -9.16
N VAL A 56 13.61 -0.18 -10.29
CA VAL A 56 14.48 0.41 -11.33
C VAL A 56 14.21 1.90 -11.42
N GLU A 57 15.27 2.70 -11.31
CA GLU A 57 15.20 4.11 -11.68
C GLU A 57 15.39 4.24 -13.19
N MET A 58 14.42 4.86 -13.87
CA MET A 58 14.48 5.14 -15.30
C MET A 58 13.90 6.51 -15.62
N PHE A 59 14.18 7.03 -16.82
CA PHE A 59 13.55 8.27 -17.26
C PHE A 59 12.03 8.09 -17.39
N TYR A 60 11.30 9.12 -16.98
CA TYR A 60 9.84 9.15 -17.08
C TYR A 60 9.34 8.93 -18.52
N GLY A 61 10.10 9.39 -19.52
CA GLY A 61 9.80 9.16 -20.93
C GLY A 61 9.88 7.68 -21.34
N ASP A 62 10.93 6.99 -20.90
CA ASP A 62 11.12 5.56 -21.18
C ASP A 62 10.08 4.71 -20.44
N TYR A 63 9.78 5.04 -19.18
CA TYR A 63 8.67 4.45 -18.43
C TYR A 63 7.35 4.56 -19.21
N LYS A 64 7.01 5.75 -19.69
CA LYS A 64 5.76 5.97 -20.46
C LYS A 64 5.72 5.24 -21.79
N ARG A 65 6.86 4.97 -22.41
CA ARG A 65 6.95 4.28 -23.71
C ARG A 65 6.87 2.77 -23.55
N ASP A 66 7.66 2.22 -22.63
CA ASP A 66 7.96 0.79 -22.59
C ASP A 66 7.34 0.09 -21.35
N TYR A 67 7.07 0.84 -20.27
CA TYR A 67 6.66 0.30 -18.97
C TYR A 67 5.39 0.95 -18.40
N ALA A 68 4.54 1.53 -19.26
CA ALA A 68 3.40 2.36 -18.84
C ALA A 68 2.37 1.62 -17.95
N LYS A 69 2.37 0.29 -17.99
CA LYS A 69 1.49 -0.58 -17.19
C LYS A 69 2.13 -1.00 -15.86
N CYS A 70 3.44 -0.76 -15.67
CA CYS A 70 4.15 -1.11 -14.45
C CYS A 70 3.79 -0.14 -13.33
N LYS A 71 3.80 -0.63 -12.09
CA LYS A 71 3.56 0.21 -10.92
C LYS A 71 4.78 1.09 -10.66
N THR A 72 4.56 2.32 -10.22
CA THR A 72 5.62 3.24 -9.79
C THR A 72 5.57 3.44 -8.29
N LYS A 73 6.72 3.77 -7.70
CA LYS A 73 6.80 4.10 -6.28
C LYS A 73 6.16 5.48 -6.05
N PRO A 74 5.11 5.59 -5.21
CA PRO A 74 4.46 6.87 -4.95
C PRO A 74 5.46 7.91 -4.44
N GLY A 75 5.46 9.10 -5.04
CA GLY A 75 6.36 10.20 -4.67
C GLY A 75 7.81 10.06 -5.17
N SER A 76 8.12 9.08 -6.02
CA SER A 76 9.49 8.86 -6.53
C SER A 76 9.89 9.73 -7.74
N TYR A 77 8.96 10.53 -8.29
CA TYR A 77 9.27 11.37 -9.44
C TYR A 77 10.23 12.50 -9.05
N ASN A 78 11.40 12.54 -9.69
CA ASN A 78 12.36 13.62 -9.57
C ASN A 78 12.17 14.60 -10.73
N GLY A 79 11.82 15.85 -10.42
CA GLY A 79 11.59 16.89 -11.42
C GLY A 79 12.85 17.39 -12.12
N ASP A 80 14.00 17.31 -11.45
CA ASP A 80 15.28 17.82 -11.95
C ASP A 80 15.89 16.85 -12.97
N THR A 81 15.91 15.56 -12.63
CA THR A 81 16.43 14.49 -13.50
C THR A 81 15.37 13.90 -14.42
N LYS A 82 14.09 14.18 -14.18
CA LYS A 82 12.93 13.56 -14.85
C LYS A 82 12.94 12.03 -14.75
N THR A 83 13.48 11.49 -13.66
CA THR A 83 13.51 10.06 -13.36
C THR A 83 12.37 9.65 -12.43
N ILE A 84 12.01 8.37 -12.47
CA ILE A 84 10.98 7.76 -11.63
C ILE A 84 11.41 6.35 -11.24
N ILE A 85 11.04 5.91 -10.04
CA ILE A 85 11.26 4.54 -9.59
C ILE A 85 10.06 3.69 -10.00
N VAL A 86 10.33 2.69 -10.84
CA VAL A 86 9.33 1.75 -11.38
C VAL A 86 9.59 0.37 -10.78
N PHE A 87 8.54 -0.34 -10.40
CA PHE A 87 8.59 -1.74 -9.99
C PHE A 87 8.51 -2.62 -11.25
N VAL A 88 9.64 -3.20 -11.66
CA VAL A 88 9.75 -4.04 -12.85
C VAL A 88 9.75 -5.51 -12.41
N PRO A 89 8.87 -6.38 -12.93
CA PRO A 89 8.85 -7.79 -12.57
C PRO A 89 10.16 -8.50 -12.97
N ASP A 90 10.65 -9.40 -12.11
CA ASP A 90 11.89 -10.16 -12.34
C ASP A 90 11.77 -11.18 -13.48
N GLU A 91 10.57 -11.72 -13.71
CA GLU A 91 10.29 -12.68 -14.77
C GLU A 91 9.23 -12.11 -15.73
N ALA A 92 9.58 -12.10 -17.02
CA ALA A 92 8.83 -11.47 -18.11
C ALA A 92 7.61 -12.31 -18.57
N PRO A 93 6.68 -11.75 -19.35
CA PRO A 93 6.82 -10.52 -20.13
C PRO A 93 6.00 -9.39 -19.52
N VAL A 94 6.68 -8.27 -19.30
CA VAL A 94 6.15 -6.89 -19.25
C VAL A 94 4.77 -6.73 -18.60
N CYS A 95 4.73 -5.93 -17.53
CA CYS A 95 3.50 -5.28 -17.09
C CYS A 95 2.73 -4.74 -18.33
#